data_AF-A0A2N3EC83-F1
#
_entry.id   AF-A0A2N3EC83-F1
#
_cell.length_a   1.000
_cell.length_b   1.000
_cell.length_c   1.000
_cell.angle_alpha   90.00
_cell.angle_beta   90.00
_cell.angle_gamma   90.00
#
_symmetry.space_group_name_H-M   'P 1'
#
loop_
_entity.id
_entity.type
_entity.pdbx_description
1 polymer ?
#
loop_
_entity_poly.entity_id
_entity_poly.type
_entity_poly.pdbx_seq_one_letter_code
_entity_poly.pdbx_strand_id
1 'polypeptide(L)'
;MIWVMPAPGGSIDIDSHLAGMADDLAAFGLVCYSHYETRVLRARLNWKLVIDTFLETYHLSTLHKNTIAPILHSNLGTFDGMARNLRMIGARKTIDALRQRPESEWDLIRHSALVYVLFPNTVFIMQGDHLETWRG
;
A
#
# COMPACT_ATOMS: atom_id res chain seq x y z
N MET A 1 0.64 6.61 -13.05
CA MET A 1 1.95 6.03 -12.67
C MET A 1 2.74 5.72 -13.94
N ILE A 2 4.07 5.70 -13.86
CA ILE A 2 4.94 5.44 -15.01
C ILE A 2 5.82 4.23 -14.68
N TRP A 3 5.77 3.20 -15.53
CA TRP A 3 6.68 2.06 -15.48
C TRP A 3 7.77 2.23 -16.52
N VAL A 4 8.99 1.83 -16.19
CA VAL A 4 10.17 2.01 -17.05
C VAL A 4 10.86 0.66 -17.24
N MET A 5 11.11 0.29 -18.50
CA MET A 5 11.96 -0.84 -18.87
C MET A 5 13.35 -0.30 -19.21
N PRO A 6 14.36 -0.48 -18.34
CA PRO A 6 15.68 0.11 -18.56
C PRO A 6 16.51 -0.63 -19.62
N ALA A 7 16.06 -1.80 -20.08
CA ALA A 7 16.75 -2.60 -21.09
C ALA A 7 16.42 -2.12 -22.52
N PRO A 8 17.41 -1.74 -23.35
CA PRO A 8 17.18 -1.42 -24.75
C PRO A 8 16.51 -2.58 -25.50
N GLY A 9 15.45 -2.28 -26.25
CA GLY A 9 14.65 -3.31 -26.96
C GLY A 9 13.80 -4.19 -26.03
N GLY A 10 13.80 -3.95 -24.72
CA GLY A 10 12.92 -4.64 -23.79
C GLY A 10 11.48 -4.17 -23.91
N SER A 11 10.54 -5.10 -23.80
CA SER A 11 9.12 -4.81 -23.65
C SER A 11 8.68 -5.08 -22.22
N ILE A 12 7.74 -4.28 -21.71
CA ILE A 12 7.05 -4.55 -20.45
C ILE A 12 5.59 -4.90 -20.74
N ASP A 13 5.18 -6.08 -20.31
CA ASP A 13 3.77 -6.46 -20.23
C ASP A 13 3.27 -6.01 -18.85
N ILE A 14 2.49 -4.92 -18.82
CA ILE A 14 2.01 -4.31 -17.58
C ILE A 14 0.94 -5.17 -16.91
N ASP A 15 0.07 -5.79 -17.69
CA ASP A 15 -1.03 -6.61 -17.16
C ASP A 15 -0.46 -7.86 -16.47
N SER A 16 0.48 -8.54 -17.13
CA SER A 16 1.22 -9.65 -16.52
C SER A 16 2.05 -9.19 -15.32
N HIS A 17 2.69 -8.02 -15.40
CA HIS A 17 3.49 -7.48 -14.32
C HIS A 17 2.65 -7.16 -13.07
N LEU A 18 1.45 -6.58 -13.23
CA LEU A 18 0.55 -6.23 -12.14
C LEU A 18 -0.25 -7.43 -11.61
N ALA A 19 -0.38 -8.50 -12.39
CA ALA A 19 -0.97 -9.77 -11.98
C ALA A 19 -2.37 -9.62 -11.32
N GLY A 20 -3.22 -8.78 -11.91
CA GLY A 20 -4.58 -8.50 -11.43
C GLY A 20 -4.75 -7.26 -10.56
N MET A 21 -3.66 -6.58 -10.15
CA MET A 21 -3.74 -5.33 -9.39
C MET A 21 -4.18 -4.11 -10.21
N ALA A 22 -4.26 -4.24 -11.53
CA ALA A 22 -4.56 -3.12 -12.42
C ALA A 22 -5.91 -2.48 -12.09
N ASP A 23 -6.93 -3.29 -11.78
CA ASP A 23 -8.28 -2.82 -11.47
C ASP A 23 -8.31 -2.02 -10.16
N ASP A 24 -7.60 -2.50 -9.12
CA ASP A 24 -7.46 -1.77 -7.84
C ASP A 24 -6.83 -0.39 -8.07
N LEU A 25 -5.70 -0.36 -8.79
CA LEU A 25 -4.97 0.89 -9.07
C LEU A 25 -5.77 1.86 -9.94
N ALA A 26 -6.57 1.35 -10.88
CA ALA A 26 -7.45 2.15 -11.71
C ALA A 26 -8.61 2.74 -10.89
N ALA A 27 -9.21 1.95 -9.99
CA ALA A 27 -10.31 2.37 -9.13
C ALA A 27 -9.94 3.53 -8.20
N PHE A 28 -8.66 3.69 -7.87
CA PHE A 28 -8.17 4.83 -7.09
C PHE A 28 -8.21 6.17 -7.81
N GLY A 29 -8.43 6.21 -9.13
CA GLY A 29 -8.66 7.46 -9.86
C GLY A 29 -7.48 8.43 -9.77
N LEU A 30 -6.24 7.93 -9.88
CA LEU A 30 -5.00 8.69 -9.64
C LEU A 30 -4.85 9.97 -10.49
N VAL A 31 -5.59 10.07 -11.59
CA VAL A 31 -5.66 11.27 -12.44
C VAL A 31 -6.26 12.49 -11.72
N CYS A 32 -7.01 12.27 -10.64
CA CYS A 32 -7.62 13.32 -9.82
C CYS A 32 -6.67 13.86 -8.73
N TYR A 33 -5.45 13.34 -8.65
CA TYR A 33 -4.47 13.71 -7.64
C TYR A 33 -3.37 14.59 -8.22
N SER A 34 -2.83 15.48 -7.39
CA SER A 34 -1.62 16.23 -7.68
C SER A 34 -0.50 15.79 -6.75
N HIS A 35 0.74 15.89 -7.23
CA HIS A 35 1.91 15.71 -6.38
C HIS A 35 1.94 16.78 -5.28
N TYR A 36 2.15 16.36 -4.04
CA TYR A 36 2.24 17.24 -2.87
C TYR A 36 3.69 17.45 -2.44
N GLU A 37 4.43 16.37 -2.21
CA GLU A 37 5.79 16.44 -1.69
C GLU A 37 6.63 15.22 -2.14
N THR A 38 7.95 15.39 -2.22
CA THR A 38 8.91 14.29 -2.29
C THR A 38 9.99 14.48 -1.24
N ARG A 39 10.29 13.41 -0.49
CA ARG A 39 11.40 13.36 0.46
C ARG A 39 12.37 12.26 0.08
N VAL A 40 13.64 12.48 0.38
CA VAL A 40 14.72 11.50 0.15
C VAL A 40 15.37 11.15 1.47
N LEU A 41 15.23 9.89 1.89
CA LEU A 41 15.92 9.34 3.06
C LEU A 41 17.10 8.49 2.57
N ARG A 42 18.30 8.78 3.08
CA ARG A 42 19.50 7.98 2.82
C ARG A 42 19.86 7.20 4.07
N ALA A 43 19.75 5.89 3.98
CA ALA A 43 20.07 5.00 5.08
C ALA A 43 20.89 3.80 4.58
N ARG A 44 21.85 3.34 5.39
CA ARG A 44 22.67 2.16 5.09
C ARG A 44 21.92 0.90 5.51
N LEU A 45 20.92 0.52 4.73
CA LEU A 45 20.04 -0.61 4.99
C LEU A 45 19.65 -1.32 3.70
N ASN A 46 19.24 -2.58 3.79
CA ASN A 46 18.72 -3.31 2.63
C ASN A 46 17.29 -2.86 2.34
N TRP A 47 16.96 -2.53 1.09
CA TRP A 47 15.61 -2.09 0.71
C TRP A 47 14.52 -3.09 1.09
N LYS A 48 14.83 -4.40 1.10
CA LYS A 48 13.88 -5.45 1.48
C LYS A 48 13.40 -5.28 2.92
N LEU A 49 14.30 -4.90 3.84
CA LEU A 49 13.93 -4.66 5.25
C LEU A 49 12.99 -3.47 5.39
N VAL A 50 13.11 -2.45 4.53
CA VAL A 50 12.13 -1.35 4.51
C VAL A 50 10.77 -1.85 4.09
N ILE A 51 10.72 -2.62 3.01
CA ILE A 51 9.46 -3.19 2.52
C ILE A 51 8.82 -4.09 3.58
N ASP A 52 9.58 -4.96 4.23
CA ASP A 52 9.08 -5.86 5.27
C ASP A 52 8.37 -5.09 6.40
N THR A 53 8.85 -3.90 6.78
CA THR A 53 8.19 -3.07 7.82
C THR A 53 6.83 -2.51 7.40
N PHE A 54 6.52 -2.49 6.10
CA PHE A 54 5.17 -2.14 5.61
C PHE A 54 4.23 -3.35 5.55
N LEU A 55 4.73 -4.58 5.73
CA LEU A 55 3.98 -5.82 5.53
C LEU A 55 3.53 -6.50 6.82
N GLU A 56 3.64 -5.80 7.95
CA GLU A 56 3.06 -6.21 9.22
C GLU A 56 2.64 -5.00 10.06
N THR A 57 1.70 -5.24 10.97
CA THR A 57 1.21 -4.25 11.94
C THR A 57 1.58 -4.61 13.38
N TYR A 58 2.48 -5.58 13.56
CA TYR A 58 2.90 -6.09 14.87
C TYR A 58 3.70 -5.03 15.65
N HIS A 59 4.63 -4.33 15.01
CA HIS A 59 5.46 -3.34 15.69
C HIS A 59 4.70 -2.06 16.10
N LEU A 60 3.50 -1.83 15.57
CA LEU A 60 2.75 -0.58 15.76
C LEU A 60 2.48 -0.27 17.24
N SER A 61 2.03 -1.25 18.02
CA SER A 61 1.69 -1.07 19.44
C SER A 61 2.90 -0.67 20.30
N THR A 62 4.11 -1.00 19.84
CA THR A 62 5.36 -0.71 20.52
C THR A 62 6.01 0.55 19.99
N LEU A 63 6.35 0.58 18.69
CA LEU A 63 7.15 1.66 18.08
C LEU A 63 6.29 2.88 17.69
N HIS A 64 5.01 2.67 17.40
CA HIS A 64 4.06 3.71 16.99
C HIS A 64 2.93 3.89 18.00
N LYS A 65 3.19 3.60 19.28
CA LYS A 65 2.21 3.65 20.37
C LYS A 65 1.38 4.94 20.39
N ASN A 66 2.02 6.07 20.13
CA ASN A 66 1.40 7.40 20.23
C ASN A 66 1.04 8.02 18.87
N THR A 67 1.30 7.32 17.75
CA THR A 67 1.12 7.87 16.40
C THR A 67 0.17 7.03 15.56
N ILE A 68 0.55 5.78 15.24
CA ILE A 68 -0.21 4.91 14.33
C ILE A 68 -1.11 3.93 15.09
N ALA A 69 -0.66 3.38 16.22
CA ALA A 69 -1.43 2.43 17.02
C ALA A 69 -2.80 2.96 17.52
N PRO A 70 -3.02 4.27 17.73
CA PRO A 70 -4.35 4.81 17.99
C PRO A 70 -5.31 4.66 16.80
N ILE A 71 -4.80 4.59 15.57
CA ILE A 71 -5.56 4.64 14.32
C ILE A 71 -5.78 3.24 13.73
N LEU A 72 -4.72 2.41 13.65
CA LEU A 72 -4.75 1.06 13.11
C LEU A 72 -4.81 0.01 14.22
N HIS A 73 -5.48 -1.11 13.96
CA HIS A 73 -5.32 -2.30 14.78
C HIS A 73 -3.90 -2.85 14.60
N SER A 74 -3.24 -3.15 15.72
CA SER A 74 -1.96 -3.86 15.70
C SER A 74 -2.18 -5.36 15.55
N ASN A 75 -1.25 -6.04 14.88
CA ASN A 75 -1.28 -7.49 14.66
C ASN A 75 -2.60 -7.98 14.00
N LEU A 76 -3.18 -7.16 13.14
CA LEU A 76 -4.40 -7.47 12.38
C LEU A 76 -4.27 -6.89 10.97
N GLY A 77 -4.41 -7.75 9.98
CA GLY A 77 -4.41 -7.37 8.57
C GLY A 77 -4.62 -8.58 7.66
N THR A 78 -4.89 -8.31 6.39
CA THR A 78 -4.97 -9.34 5.35
C THR A 78 -3.68 -9.40 4.55
N PHE A 79 -3.52 -10.47 3.77
CA PHE A 79 -2.42 -10.64 2.84
C PHE A 79 -2.90 -11.40 1.60
N ASP A 80 -2.58 -10.86 0.42
CA ASP A 80 -2.80 -11.50 -0.87
C ASP A 80 -1.50 -11.45 -1.70
N GLY A 81 -1.01 -12.61 -2.12
CA GLY A 81 0.12 -12.73 -3.05
C GLY A 81 -0.35 -12.71 -4.51
N MET A 82 0.27 -11.88 -5.34
CA MET A 82 -0.13 -11.68 -6.75
C MET A 82 1.11 -11.77 -7.64
N ALA A 83 1.48 -13.02 -7.97
CA ALA A 83 2.74 -13.36 -8.62
C ALA A 83 3.96 -12.78 -7.87
N ARG A 84 4.58 -11.70 -8.38
CA ARG A 84 5.72 -11.03 -7.73
C ARG A 84 5.31 -9.86 -6.85
N ASN A 85 4.07 -9.40 -6.98
CA ASN A 85 3.51 -8.34 -6.16
C ASN A 85 2.75 -8.95 -4.98
N LEU A 86 2.36 -8.09 -4.04
CA LEU A 86 1.49 -8.47 -2.94
C LEU A 86 0.68 -7.28 -2.45
N ARG A 87 -0.43 -7.58 -1.79
CA ARG A 87 -1.31 -6.62 -1.13
C ARG A 87 -1.45 -7.02 0.33
N MET A 88 -1.33 -6.05 1.23
CA MET A 88 -1.66 -6.15 2.64
C MET A 88 -2.63 -5.04 3.00
N ILE A 89 -3.69 -5.35 3.74
CA ILE A 89 -4.63 -4.32 4.22
C ILE A 89 -4.55 -4.26 5.74
N GLY A 90 -4.16 -3.10 6.25
CA GLY A 90 -4.23 -2.76 7.67
C GLY A 90 -5.62 -2.21 8.01
N ALA A 91 -6.26 -2.77 9.03
CA ALA A 91 -7.57 -2.31 9.49
C ALA A 91 -7.44 -1.05 10.38
N ARG A 92 -8.13 0.05 10.02
CA ARG A 92 -8.32 1.15 10.97
C ARG A 92 -9.33 0.72 12.04
N LYS A 93 -9.22 1.25 13.25
CA LYS A 93 -10.17 0.98 14.33
C LYS A 93 -11.61 1.34 13.98
N THR A 94 -11.78 2.27 13.05
CA THR A 94 -13.09 2.67 12.54
C THR A 94 -13.76 1.58 11.68
N ILE A 95 -13.04 0.55 11.23
CA ILE A 95 -13.61 -0.55 10.43
C ILE A 95 -14.70 -1.32 11.19
N ASP A 96 -14.64 -1.33 12.53
CA ASP A 96 -15.65 -1.99 13.37
C ASP A 96 -17.07 -1.45 13.13
N ALA A 97 -17.19 -0.18 12.69
CA ALA A 97 -18.47 0.43 12.34
C ALA A 97 -19.13 -0.22 11.11
N LEU A 98 -18.36 -0.86 10.23
CA LEU A 98 -18.86 -1.50 9.02
C LEU A 98 -19.56 -2.84 9.29
N ARG A 99 -19.31 -3.48 10.45
CA ARG A 99 -19.85 -4.81 10.79
C ARG A 99 -21.40 -4.87 10.74
N GLN A 100 -22.07 -3.75 10.98
CA GLN A 100 -23.53 -3.64 11.00
C GLN A 100 -24.11 -2.93 9.76
N ARG A 101 -23.31 -2.78 8.71
CA ARG A 101 -23.67 -2.09 7.46
C ARG A 101 -23.59 -3.09 6.30
N PRO A 102 -24.47 -3.01 5.30
CA PRO A 102 -24.32 -3.81 4.08
C PRO A 102 -23.04 -3.41 3.34
N GLU A 103 -22.39 -4.38 2.68
CA GLU A 103 -21.12 -4.16 1.95
C GLU A 103 -21.21 -3.06 0.88
N SER A 104 -22.38 -2.87 0.29
CA SER A 104 -22.64 -1.79 -0.68
C SER A 104 -22.48 -0.38 -0.12
N GLU A 105 -22.48 -0.23 1.21
CA GLU A 105 -22.26 1.05 1.91
C GLU A 105 -20.83 1.19 2.45
N TRP A 106 -19.96 0.20 2.24
CA TRP A 106 -18.62 0.22 2.80
C TRP A 106 -17.70 1.17 2.03
N ASP A 107 -17.04 2.04 2.79
CA ASP A 107 -15.90 2.84 2.31
C ASP A 107 -14.60 2.23 2.83
N LEU A 108 -14.06 1.25 2.10
CA LEU A 108 -12.86 0.54 2.53
C LEU A 108 -11.65 1.47 2.66
N ILE A 109 -11.47 2.45 1.76
CA ILE A 109 -10.31 3.35 1.77
C ILE A 109 -10.30 4.19 3.05
N ARG A 110 -11.47 4.69 3.48
CA ARG A 110 -11.59 5.45 4.73
C ARG A 110 -11.33 4.62 5.99
N HIS A 111 -11.60 3.33 5.92
CA HIS A 111 -11.55 2.41 7.07
C HIS A 111 -10.32 1.49 7.07
N SER A 112 -9.36 1.70 6.16
CA SER A 112 -8.16 0.88 6.08
C SER A 112 -6.91 1.69 5.66
N ALA A 113 -5.78 1.00 5.64
CA ALA A 113 -4.59 1.37 4.90
C ALA A 113 -4.27 0.23 3.94
N LEU A 114 -4.38 0.47 2.63
CA LEU A 114 -4.13 -0.53 1.60
C LEU A 114 -2.69 -0.40 1.13
N VAL A 115 -1.87 -1.40 1.46
CA VAL A 115 -0.45 -1.45 1.15
C VAL A 115 -0.24 -2.43 0.00
N TYR A 116 0.39 -1.96 -1.08
CA TYR A 116 0.78 -2.75 -2.23
C TYR A 116 2.29 -2.73 -2.34
N VAL A 117 2.89 -3.89 -2.59
CA VAL A 117 4.28 -3.96 -3.06
C VAL A 117 4.25 -4.29 -4.53
N LEU A 118 4.70 -3.31 -5.31
CA LEU A 118 4.93 -3.43 -6.74
C LEU A 118 6.41 -3.79 -6.92
N PHE A 119 6.64 -5.04 -7.32
CA PHE A 119 7.98 -5.58 -7.49
C PHE A 119 8.76 -4.76 -8.53
N PRO A 120 10.05 -4.48 -8.32
CA PRO A 120 10.89 -5.03 -7.26
C PRO A 120 10.81 -4.30 -5.93
N ASN A 121 10.65 -2.98 -5.92
CA ASN A 121 11.11 -2.16 -4.81
C ASN A 121 10.18 -0.98 -4.49
N THR A 122 8.93 -1.01 -4.97
CA THR A 122 7.98 0.08 -4.76
C THR A 122 6.88 -0.35 -3.80
N VAL A 123 6.70 0.39 -2.71
CA VAL A 123 5.51 0.31 -1.84
C VAL A 123 4.56 1.42 -2.26
N PHE A 124 3.32 1.09 -2.54
CA PHE A 124 2.22 2.01 -2.82
C PHE A 124 1.20 1.87 -1.69
N ILE A 125 0.86 2.98 -1.03
CA ILE A 125 -0.08 2.98 0.10
C ILE A 125 -1.23 3.90 -0.26
N MET A 126 -2.45 3.37 -0.33
CA MET A 126 -3.68 4.17 -0.41
C MET A 126 -4.32 4.21 0.98
N GLN A 127 -4.54 5.40 1.52
CA GLN A 127 -5.15 5.56 2.82
C GLN A 127 -5.86 6.91 2.98
N GLY A 128 -7.11 6.88 3.44
CA GLY A 128 -7.87 8.11 3.65
C GLY A 128 -8.08 8.87 2.34
N ASP A 129 -7.50 10.06 2.24
CA ASP A 129 -7.65 10.99 1.12
C ASP A 129 -6.38 11.14 0.27
N HIS A 130 -5.34 10.35 0.53
CA HIS A 130 -4.05 10.46 -0.16
C HIS A 130 -3.43 9.09 -0.41
N LEU A 131 -2.37 9.12 -1.22
CA LEU A 131 -1.51 7.97 -1.43
C LEU A 131 -0.05 8.35 -1.20
N GLU A 132 0.74 7.35 -0.85
CA GLU A 132 2.19 7.46 -0.71
C GLU A 132 2.87 6.40 -1.57
N THR A 133 4.02 6.78 -2.14
CA THR A 133 4.91 5.81 -2.82
C THR A 133 6.29 5.84 -2.20
N TRP A 134 6.78 4.70 -1.75
CA TRP A 134 8.13 4.50 -1.25
C TRP A 134 8.89 3.63 -2.24
N ARG A 135 10.08 4.06 -2.66
CA ARG A 135 10.91 3.33 -3.64
C ARG A 135 12.39 3.41 -3.26
N GLY A 136 13.12 2.31 -3.42
CA GLY A 136 14.51 2.16 -2.98
C GLY A 136 15.42 1.47 -3.98
#